data_AF-A0A9W7B7G3-F1
#
_entry.id   AF-A0A9W7B7G3-F1
#
_cell.length_a   1.000
_cell.length_b   1.000
_cell.length_c   1.000
_cell.angle_alpha   90.00
_cell.angle_beta   90.00
_cell.angle_gamma   90.00
#
_symmetry.space_group_name_H-M   'P 1'
#
loop_
_entity.id
_entity.type
_entity.pdbx_description
1 polymer ?
#
loop_
_entity_poly.entity_id
_entity_poly.type
_entity_poly.pdbx_seq_one_letter_code
_entity_poly.pdbx_strand_id
1 'polypeptide(L)'
;MPCCSAGQYSGPASGVCSICAAGTYTSSSSSAVCTICPAGKYLADKARDALLHDSISDCQMCGTGTKLEDDGDTAGLHDSADDCVQCGPGYYSNEEETLMTSCQECPDGQVSPAGASACSSCPAGYDCSEGETAACDAGTYSNGNTQASHPDSPCRPCEKGYSCPGGTDHSPCRQGSHQPDTSQSTCLSCPTGNTKRTLAKTHASTARLGTSALKGQ
;
A
#
# COMPACT_ATOMS: atom_id res chain seq x y z
N MET A 1 30.70 42.82 -4.05
CA MET A 1 29.89 41.65 -4.43
C MET A 1 29.14 42.02 -5.70
N PRO A 2 29.27 41.26 -6.81
CA PRO A 2 28.51 41.53 -8.03
C PRO A 2 27.00 41.33 -7.76
N CYS A 3 26.16 42.15 -8.41
CA CYS A 3 24.71 42.00 -8.33
C CYS A 3 24.27 40.81 -9.20
N CYS A 4 24.21 39.61 -8.63
CA CYS A 4 23.69 38.44 -9.33
C CYS A 4 22.16 38.49 -9.39
N SER A 5 21.58 38.02 -10.50
CA SER A 5 20.13 37.80 -10.57
C SER A 5 19.74 36.56 -9.76
N ALA A 6 18.45 36.34 -9.54
CA ALA A 6 17.96 35.06 -9.03
C ALA A 6 18.42 33.91 -9.94
N GLY A 7 18.60 32.72 -9.36
CA GLY A 7 19.21 31.57 -10.01
C GLY A 7 20.73 31.63 -10.14
N GLN A 8 21.35 32.72 -9.68
CA GLN A 8 22.80 32.89 -9.67
C GLN A 8 23.32 33.30 -8.29
N TYR A 9 24.54 32.85 -8.00
CA TYR A 9 25.26 33.21 -6.79
C TYR A 9 26.67 33.71 -7.10
N SER A 10 27.24 34.51 -6.21
CA SER A 10 28.65 34.85 -6.23
C SER A 10 29.24 34.69 -4.85
N GLY A 11 30.20 33.78 -4.71
CA GLY A 11 30.99 33.66 -3.48
C GLY A 11 31.73 34.97 -3.15
N PRO A 12 32.20 35.15 -1.90
CA PRO A 12 32.75 36.41 -1.40
C PRO A 12 33.93 36.99 -2.19
N ALA A 13 34.65 36.14 -2.93
CA ALA A 13 35.85 36.50 -3.68
C ALA A 13 35.76 36.25 -5.21
N SER A 14 34.62 35.78 -5.74
CA SER A 14 34.50 35.41 -7.16
C SER A 14 34.43 36.63 -8.08
N GLY A 15 33.63 37.64 -7.72
CA GLY A 15 33.36 38.78 -8.61
C GLY A 15 32.54 38.43 -9.86
N VAL A 16 32.25 37.15 -10.08
CA VAL A 16 31.48 36.60 -11.20
C VAL A 16 30.28 35.82 -10.64
N CYS A 17 29.13 35.99 -11.29
CA CYS A 17 27.92 35.24 -10.99
C CYS A 17 27.93 33.88 -11.70
N SER A 18 27.69 32.83 -10.93
CA SER A 18 27.56 31.46 -11.39
C SER A 18 26.11 31.01 -11.22
N ILE A 19 25.58 30.24 -12.18
CA ILE A 19 24.27 29.60 -12.04
C ILE A 19 24.35 28.57 -10.90
N CYS A 20 23.28 28.44 -10.12
CA CYS A 20 23.18 27.39 -9.11
C CYS A 20 23.38 25.99 -9.72
N ALA A 21 23.99 25.08 -8.97
CA ALA A 21 24.15 23.71 -9.42
C ALA A 21 22.80 22.98 -9.37
N ALA A 22 22.72 21.83 -10.06
CA ALA A 22 21.59 20.91 -9.92
C ALA A 22 21.29 20.61 -8.45
N GLY A 23 20.00 20.43 -8.14
CA GLY A 23 19.49 20.30 -6.79
C GLY A 23 19.56 21.55 -5.93
N THR A 24 19.93 22.72 -6.49
CA THR A 24 19.98 23.98 -5.74
C THR A 24 19.36 25.14 -6.51
N TYR A 25 18.83 26.14 -5.80
CA TYR A 25 18.19 27.32 -6.36
C TYR A 25 18.47 28.56 -5.50
N THR A 26 18.20 29.77 -5.99
CA THR A 26 18.17 30.98 -5.17
C THR A 26 17.20 32.01 -5.72
N SER A 27 16.22 32.42 -4.91
CA SER A 27 15.25 33.46 -5.29
C SER A 27 15.73 34.88 -5.02
N SER A 28 16.86 35.03 -4.33
CA SER A 28 17.39 36.32 -3.95
C SER A 28 18.42 36.79 -4.96
N SER A 29 18.20 37.99 -5.50
CA SER A 29 19.26 38.70 -6.21
C SER A 29 20.43 38.96 -5.26
N SER A 30 21.66 38.81 -5.75
CA SER A 30 22.92 38.97 -5.02
C SER A 30 23.17 37.94 -3.92
N SER A 31 22.64 36.72 -4.09
CA SER A 31 22.94 35.63 -3.16
C SER A 31 24.41 35.22 -3.17
N ALA A 32 24.94 34.89 -2.00
CA ALA A 32 26.28 34.32 -1.85
C ALA A 32 26.30 32.78 -1.96
N VAL A 33 25.13 32.15 -1.86
CA VAL A 33 24.96 30.68 -1.80
C VAL A 33 23.63 30.27 -2.43
N CYS A 34 23.58 29.07 -2.98
CA CYS A 34 22.34 28.45 -3.44
C CYS A 34 21.75 27.59 -2.32
N THR A 35 20.42 27.62 -2.20
CA THR A 35 19.65 26.80 -1.28
C THR A 35 19.39 25.45 -1.94
N ILE A 36 19.49 24.36 -1.19
CA ILE A 36 19.17 23.02 -1.69
C ILE A 36 17.65 22.90 -1.88
N CYS A 37 17.20 22.16 -2.89
CA CYS A 37 15.79 21.82 -3.01
C CYS A 37 15.35 21.05 -1.74
N PRO A 38 14.21 21.39 -1.13
CA PRO A 38 13.78 20.73 0.09
C PRO A 38 13.37 19.28 -0.18
N ALA A 39 13.12 18.54 0.90
CA ALA A 39 12.53 17.21 0.89
C ALA A 39 11.47 16.99 -0.20
N GLY A 40 11.56 15.84 -0.86
CA GLY A 40 10.61 15.44 -1.89
C GLY A 40 10.72 16.20 -3.20
N LYS A 41 11.71 17.08 -3.37
CA LYS A 41 11.93 17.83 -4.61
C LYS A 41 13.36 17.76 -5.13
N TYR A 42 13.52 17.74 -6.44
CA TYR A 42 14.81 17.75 -7.13
C TYR A 42 14.85 18.82 -8.22
N LEU A 43 16.05 19.16 -8.70
CA LEU A 43 16.24 20.09 -9.81
C LEU A 43 17.33 19.55 -10.74
N ALA A 44 16.92 19.07 -11.91
CA ALA A 44 17.77 18.33 -12.83
C ALA A 44 18.64 19.20 -13.76
N ASP A 45 18.34 20.49 -13.89
CA ASP A 45 19.15 21.39 -14.70
C ASP A 45 20.58 21.49 -14.16
N LYS A 46 21.55 21.14 -15.00
CA LYS A 46 22.97 21.09 -14.64
C LYS A 46 23.62 22.48 -14.84
N ALA A 47 23.03 23.50 -14.19
CA ALA A 47 23.49 24.90 -14.22
C ALA A 47 23.57 25.52 -15.63
N ARG A 48 22.57 25.25 -16.48
CA ARG A 48 22.51 25.72 -17.87
C ARG A 48 21.62 26.95 -18.03
N ASP A 49 20.57 27.06 -17.23
CA ASP A 49 19.61 28.17 -17.32
C ASP A 49 19.27 28.74 -15.94
N ALA A 50 19.70 29.96 -15.67
CA ALA A 50 19.44 30.63 -14.39
C ALA A 50 17.94 30.75 -14.05
N LEU A 51 17.07 30.81 -15.05
CA LEU A 51 15.62 30.90 -14.84
C LEU A 51 14.99 29.59 -14.34
N LEU A 52 15.74 28.47 -14.39
CA LEU A 52 15.34 27.19 -13.81
C LEU A 52 15.95 26.97 -12.42
N HIS A 53 16.54 28.01 -11.82
CA HIS A 53 17.10 27.97 -10.48
C HIS A 53 16.67 29.20 -9.66
N ASP A 54 15.72 29.99 -10.15
CA ASP A 54 15.35 31.28 -9.57
C ASP A 54 14.24 31.18 -8.52
N SER A 55 13.66 29.99 -8.35
CA SER A 55 12.55 29.80 -7.44
C SER A 55 12.51 28.38 -6.88
N ILE A 56 11.87 28.24 -5.72
CA ILE A 56 11.51 26.92 -5.16
C ILE A 56 10.57 26.14 -6.10
N SER A 57 9.84 26.85 -6.96
CA SER A 57 8.97 26.24 -7.96
C SER A 57 9.74 25.49 -9.05
N ASP A 58 11.03 25.78 -9.23
CA ASP A 58 11.89 25.07 -10.20
C ASP A 58 12.33 23.71 -9.67
N CYS A 59 12.28 23.52 -8.34
CA CYS A 59 12.45 22.21 -7.72
C CYS A 59 11.19 21.35 -7.97
N GLN A 60 11.34 20.43 -8.92
CA GLN A 60 10.34 19.46 -9.34
C GLN A 60 10.05 18.46 -8.22
N MET A 61 8.78 18.14 -7.99
CA MET A 61 8.43 17.12 -6.99
C MET A 61 8.78 15.74 -7.50
N CYS A 62 9.18 14.86 -6.58
CA CYS A 62 9.15 13.43 -6.83
C CYS A 62 7.73 12.99 -7.18
N GLY A 63 7.61 12.09 -8.16
CA GLY A 63 6.31 11.58 -8.59
C GLY A 63 5.65 10.72 -7.51
N THR A 64 4.35 10.50 -7.64
CA THR A 64 3.63 9.56 -6.77
C THR A 64 4.27 8.18 -6.77
N GLY A 65 4.22 7.48 -5.64
CA GLY A 65 4.88 6.19 -5.44
C GLY A 65 6.40 6.29 -5.20
N THR A 66 6.95 7.50 -5.11
CA THR A 66 8.36 7.73 -4.76
C THR A 66 8.51 8.67 -3.57
N LYS A 67 9.71 8.70 -2.98
CA LYS A 67 10.14 9.58 -1.90
C LYS A 67 11.60 10.00 -2.09
N LEU A 68 12.02 11.08 -1.43
CA LEU A 68 13.43 11.46 -1.29
C LEU A 68 13.83 11.33 0.18
N GLU A 69 14.79 10.45 0.48
CA GLU A 69 15.18 10.19 1.87
C GLU A 69 15.98 11.35 2.50
N ASP A 70 16.62 12.19 1.68
CA ASP A 70 17.34 13.39 2.11
C ASP A 70 16.36 14.55 2.32
N ASP A 71 16.49 15.25 3.46
CA ASP A 71 15.61 16.34 3.88
C ASP A 71 16.10 17.72 3.38
N GLY A 72 16.79 17.75 2.23
CA GLY A 72 17.40 18.95 1.66
C GLY A 72 18.77 19.30 2.28
N ASP A 73 19.49 18.29 2.77
CA ASP A 73 20.82 18.42 3.37
C ASP A 73 21.93 18.24 2.32
N THR A 74 21.71 17.41 1.30
CA THR A 74 22.72 17.00 0.33
C THR A 74 22.27 17.33 -1.10
N ALA A 75 22.80 18.41 -1.69
CA ALA A 75 22.43 18.87 -3.03
C ALA A 75 22.50 17.77 -4.13
N GLY A 76 23.48 16.87 -4.04
CA GLY A 76 23.66 15.78 -4.99
C GLY A 76 22.62 14.65 -4.89
N LEU A 77 21.79 14.63 -3.85
CA LEU A 77 20.63 13.74 -3.70
C LEU A 77 19.32 14.44 -4.09
N HIS A 78 19.40 15.66 -4.63
CA HIS A 78 18.25 16.43 -5.12
C HIS A 78 18.48 16.85 -6.56
N ASP A 79 19.35 16.15 -7.29
CA ASP A 79 19.94 16.63 -8.54
C ASP A 79 19.39 15.90 -9.78
N SER A 80 18.58 14.87 -9.56
CA SER A 80 17.95 14.04 -10.59
C SER A 80 16.61 13.46 -10.10
N ALA A 81 15.75 13.10 -11.06
CA ALA A 81 14.55 12.29 -10.78
C ALA A 81 14.91 10.90 -10.24
N ASP A 82 16.12 10.42 -10.55
CA ASP A 82 16.62 9.10 -10.09
C ASP A 82 16.91 9.07 -8.59
N ASP A 83 17.05 10.23 -7.95
CA ASP A 83 17.21 10.32 -6.50
C ASP A 83 15.88 10.01 -5.77
N CYS A 84 14.74 10.12 -6.47
CA CYS A 84 13.44 9.71 -5.96
C CYS A 84 13.35 8.17 -5.89
N VAL A 85 13.40 7.63 -4.68
CA VAL A 85 13.32 6.19 -4.44
C VAL A 85 11.88 5.71 -4.35
N GLN A 86 11.60 4.52 -4.88
CA GLN A 86 10.26 3.92 -4.85
C GLN A 86 9.81 3.60 -3.42
N CYS A 87 8.52 3.75 -3.16
CA CYS A 87 7.89 3.16 -1.98
C CYS A 87 7.93 1.63 -2.08
N GLY A 88 8.25 0.97 -0.96
CA GLY A 88 8.20 -0.50 -0.88
C GLY A 88 6.76 -1.03 -0.88
N PRO A 89 6.57 -2.36 -1.04
CA PRO A 89 5.26 -2.99 -0.89
C PRO A 89 4.63 -2.66 0.47
N GLY A 90 3.31 -2.51 0.51
CA GLY A 90 2.56 -2.08 1.69
C GLY A 90 2.67 -0.58 2.01
N TYR A 91 3.44 0.19 1.24
CA TYR A 91 3.53 1.63 1.34
C TYR A 91 3.14 2.33 0.03
N TYR A 92 2.70 3.58 0.11
CA TYR A 92 2.32 4.40 -1.05
C TYR A 92 2.68 5.87 -0.83
N SER A 93 2.65 6.66 -1.90
CA SER A 93 2.73 8.13 -1.79
C SER A 93 1.93 8.83 -2.89
N ASN A 94 1.29 9.96 -2.57
CA ASN A 94 0.39 10.67 -3.49
C ASN A 94 0.79 12.15 -3.66
N GLU A 95 0.13 12.87 -4.57
CA GLU A 95 0.50 14.26 -4.90
C GLU A 95 0.14 15.29 -3.82
N GLU A 96 -0.54 14.89 -2.73
CA GLU A 96 -0.92 15.81 -1.64
C GLU A 96 0.22 16.04 -0.64
N GLU A 97 1.32 15.29 -0.75
CA GLU A 97 2.44 15.33 0.18
C GLU A 97 3.56 16.26 -0.32
N THR A 98 3.55 17.48 0.23
CA THR A 98 4.49 18.56 -0.12
C THR A 98 5.93 18.33 0.39
N LEU A 99 6.14 17.32 1.23
CA LEU A 99 7.42 16.95 1.84
C LEU A 99 7.54 15.42 1.86
N MET A 100 7.91 14.87 0.71
CA MET A 100 7.94 13.43 0.46
C MET A 100 9.20 12.76 1.02
N THR A 101 9.47 12.88 2.33
CA THR A 101 10.61 12.18 2.97
C THR A 101 10.31 10.73 3.34
N SER A 102 9.04 10.36 3.39
CA SER A 102 8.59 9.03 3.76
C SER A 102 7.43 8.59 2.88
N CYS A 103 7.27 7.28 2.74
CA CYS A 103 6.06 6.69 2.19
C CYS A 103 5.04 6.46 3.30
N GLN A 104 3.76 6.54 2.96
CA GLN A 104 2.66 6.23 3.87
C GLN A 104 2.39 4.73 3.89
N GLU A 105 2.17 4.17 5.08
CA GLU A 105 1.77 2.78 5.25
C GLU A 105 0.31 2.58 4.81
N CYS A 106 0.01 1.45 4.19
CA CYS A 106 -1.36 1.10 3.87
C CYS A 106 -2.20 0.86 5.14
N PRO A 107 -3.42 1.42 5.22
CA PRO A 107 -4.32 1.10 6.33
C PRO A 107 -4.63 -0.39 6.41
N ASP A 108 -4.99 -0.86 7.61
CA ASP A 108 -5.34 -2.26 7.87
C ASP A 108 -6.28 -2.86 6.81
N GLY A 109 -5.88 -4.04 6.33
CA GLY A 109 -6.58 -4.78 5.29
C GLY A 109 -6.35 -4.27 3.87
N GLN A 110 -5.56 -3.21 3.66
CA GLN A 110 -5.15 -2.77 2.33
C GLN A 110 -3.69 -3.15 2.04
N VAL A 111 -3.37 -3.17 0.75
CA VAL A 111 -2.06 -3.53 0.21
C VAL A 111 -1.73 -2.65 -0.98
N SER A 112 -0.43 -2.44 -1.20
CA SER A 112 0.11 -1.77 -2.36
C SER A 112 1.33 -2.53 -2.90
N PRO A 113 1.51 -2.61 -4.23
CA PRO A 113 2.79 -2.99 -4.80
C PRO A 113 3.82 -1.87 -4.58
N ALA A 114 5.10 -2.19 -4.76
CA ALA A 114 6.16 -1.18 -4.80
C ALA A 114 5.83 -0.10 -5.84
N GLY A 115 6.03 1.17 -5.47
CA GLY A 115 5.76 2.30 -6.35
C GLY A 115 4.30 2.73 -6.48
N ALA A 116 3.41 2.22 -5.63
CA ALA A 116 2.01 2.59 -5.72
C ALA A 116 1.75 4.03 -5.27
N SER A 117 0.77 4.67 -5.93
CA SER A 117 0.25 5.97 -5.55
C SER A 117 -0.96 5.92 -4.62
N ALA A 118 -1.48 4.73 -4.36
CA ALA A 118 -2.60 4.46 -3.47
C ALA A 118 -2.60 3.00 -3.02
N CYS A 119 -3.23 2.75 -1.88
CA CYS A 119 -3.51 1.40 -1.41
C CYS A 119 -4.79 0.83 -2.04
N SER A 120 -4.86 -0.49 -2.07
CA SER A 120 -6.00 -1.25 -2.59
C SER A 120 -6.45 -2.29 -1.57
N SER A 121 -7.74 -2.62 -1.60
CA SER A 121 -8.31 -3.70 -0.78
C SER A 121 -7.54 -5.02 -0.92
N CYS A 122 -7.15 -5.65 0.19
CA CYS A 122 -6.56 -6.99 0.16
C CYS A 122 -7.56 -7.98 -0.47
N PRO A 123 -7.21 -8.62 -1.60
CA PRO A 123 -8.12 -9.50 -2.31
C PRO A 123 -8.52 -10.72 -1.48
N ALA A 124 -9.73 -11.22 -1.70
CA ALA A 124 -10.17 -12.47 -1.09
C ALA A 124 -9.27 -13.63 -1.51
N GLY A 125 -8.95 -14.49 -0.55
CA GLY A 125 -8.06 -15.63 -0.71
C GLY A 125 -6.57 -15.33 -0.62
N TYR A 126 -6.21 -14.10 -0.26
CA TYR A 126 -4.82 -13.70 -0.01
C TYR A 126 -4.65 -13.17 1.41
N ASP A 127 -3.44 -13.35 1.92
CA ASP A 127 -2.85 -12.65 3.07
C ASP A 127 -2.01 -11.49 2.54
N CYS A 128 -2.12 -10.33 3.18
CA CYS A 128 -1.44 -9.09 2.77
C CYS A 128 -0.57 -8.47 3.88
N SER A 129 -0.31 -9.19 4.97
CA SER A 129 0.24 -8.61 6.21
C SER A 129 1.68 -8.11 6.12
N GLU A 130 2.43 -8.62 5.15
CA GLU A 130 3.82 -8.24 4.91
C GLU A 130 3.93 -7.21 3.76
N GLY A 131 2.83 -6.53 3.40
CA GLY A 131 2.79 -5.61 2.27
C GLY A 131 2.79 -6.30 0.89
N GLU A 132 2.82 -7.63 0.85
CA GLU A 132 2.73 -8.45 -0.35
C GLU A 132 1.55 -9.42 -0.27
N THR A 133 1.00 -9.81 -1.41
CA THR A 133 -0.10 -10.79 -1.48
C THR A 133 0.43 -12.22 -1.50
N ALA A 134 0.15 -12.98 -0.44
CA ALA A 134 0.40 -14.42 -0.37
C ALA A 134 -0.93 -15.19 -0.46
N ALA A 135 -1.04 -16.19 -1.35
CA ALA A 135 -2.26 -16.97 -1.46
C ALA A 135 -2.48 -17.84 -0.20
N CYS A 136 -3.74 -17.98 0.23
CA CYS A 136 -4.06 -18.84 1.36
C CYS A 136 -3.83 -20.31 1.02
N ASP A 137 -2.98 -20.96 1.81
CA ASP A 137 -2.69 -22.38 1.68
C ASP A 137 -3.90 -23.26 2.04
N ALA A 138 -3.83 -24.51 1.59
CA ALA A 138 -4.81 -25.54 1.91
C ALA A 138 -5.00 -25.68 3.44
N GLY A 139 -6.26 -25.68 3.87
CA GLY A 139 -6.63 -25.61 5.28
C GLY A 139 -6.83 -24.18 5.78
N THR A 140 -6.65 -23.15 4.95
CA THR A 140 -6.95 -21.76 5.30
C THR A 140 -7.78 -21.08 4.23
N TYR A 141 -8.41 -19.96 4.57
CA TYR A 141 -9.15 -19.14 3.62
C TYR A 141 -9.17 -17.66 4.03
N SER A 142 -9.39 -16.77 3.05
CA SER A 142 -9.65 -15.34 3.30
C SER A 142 -10.83 -14.86 2.46
N ASN A 143 -11.69 -14.04 3.05
CA ASN A 143 -12.85 -13.46 2.36
C ASN A 143 -12.57 -12.04 1.81
N GLY A 144 -11.35 -11.52 1.96
CA GLY A 144 -10.98 -10.15 1.55
C GLY A 144 -11.60 -9.08 2.47
N ASN A 145 -11.21 -7.81 2.30
CA ASN A 145 -11.60 -6.73 3.21
C ASN A 145 -12.78 -5.85 2.72
N THR A 146 -13.71 -5.51 3.63
CA THR A 146 -14.51 -4.25 3.63
C THR A 146 -14.85 -3.77 5.06
N GLN A 147 -14.26 -4.31 6.12
CA GLN A 147 -14.66 -4.01 7.51
C GLN A 147 -13.46 -3.75 8.41
N ALA A 148 -13.37 -2.53 8.95
CA ALA A 148 -12.40 -2.06 9.97
C ALA A 148 -12.53 -2.76 11.35
N SER A 149 -13.24 -3.88 11.42
CA SER A 149 -13.59 -4.58 12.65
C SER A 149 -13.00 -5.98 12.73
N HIS A 150 -12.41 -6.52 11.65
CA HIS A 150 -11.71 -7.81 11.67
C HIS A 150 -10.32 -7.71 11.03
N PRO A 151 -9.24 -8.03 11.77
CA PRO A 151 -7.84 -7.98 11.33
C PRO A 151 -7.46 -9.17 10.43
N ASP A 152 -8.35 -9.64 9.55
CA ASP A 152 -8.17 -10.86 8.75
C ASP A 152 -7.22 -10.67 7.54
N SER A 153 -6.11 -9.98 7.79
CA SER A 153 -4.81 -10.27 7.18
C SER A 153 -4.06 -11.14 8.20
N PRO A 154 -4.61 -12.32 8.49
CA PRO A 154 -4.01 -13.50 7.89
C PRO A 154 -5.04 -14.51 7.39
N CYS A 155 -4.57 -15.44 6.56
CA CYS A 155 -5.35 -16.59 6.12
C CYS A 155 -5.93 -17.36 7.31
N ARG A 156 -7.27 -17.37 7.40
CA ARG A 156 -8.00 -17.90 8.55
C ARG A 156 -7.97 -19.42 8.53
N PRO A 157 -7.65 -20.09 9.65
CA PRO A 157 -7.78 -21.53 9.78
C PRO A 157 -9.20 -22.01 9.46
N CYS A 158 -9.32 -23.03 8.62
CA CYS A 158 -10.60 -23.64 8.30
C CYS A 158 -11.24 -24.25 9.55
N GLU A 159 -12.46 -23.82 9.91
CA GLU A 159 -13.17 -24.36 11.06
C GLU A 159 -13.68 -25.81 10.86
N LYS A 160 -13.95 -26.50 11.98
CA LYS A 160 -14.52 -27.85 11.98
C LYS A 160 -15.86 -27.87 11.26
N GLY A 161 -16.10 -28.93 10.49
CA GLY A 161 -17.32 -29.10 9.68
C GLY A 161 -17.24 -28.44 8.30
N TYR A 162 -16.11 -27.84 7.93
CA TYR A 162 -15.84 -27.25 6.62
C TYR A 162 -14.62 -27.87 5.95
N SER A 163 -14.49 -27.66 4.64
CA SER A 163 -13.30 -27.93 3.84
C SER A 163 -12.83 -26.66 3.17
N CYS A 164 -11.52 -26.38 3.28
CA CYS A 164 -10.89 -25.23 2.65
C CYS A 164 -9.69 -25.64 1.80
N PRO A 165 -9.87 -25.93 0.50
CA PRO A 165 -8.78 -26.18 -0.44
C PRO A 165 -7.67 -25.11 -0.46
N GLY A 166 -7.98 -23.89 -0.02
CA GLY A 166 -7.10 -22.73 -0.04
C GLY A 166 -7.80 -21.54 -0.68
N GLY A 167 -7.15 -20.38 -0.70
CA GLY A 167 -7.67 -19.16 -1.30
C GLY A 167 -9.01 -18.74 -0.70
N THR A 168 -10.04 -18.63 -1.53
CA THR A 168 -11.40 -18.23 -1.14
C THR A 168 -12.30 -19.41 -0.78
N ASP A 169 -11.84 -20.65 -0.97
CA ASP A 169 -12.69 -21.82 -0.86
C ASP A 169 -12.97 -22.14 0.61
N HIS A 170 -14.20 -21.91 1.03
CA HIS A 170 -14.70 -22.25 2.36
C HIS A 170 -16.10 -22.85 2.23
N SER A 171 -16.19 -24.17 2.29
CA SER A 171 -17.44 -24.90 2.03
C SER A 171 -17.79 -25.87 3.16
N PRO A 172 -19.06 -25.93 3.61
CA PRO A 172 -19.47 -26.88 4.64
C PRO A 172 -19.43 -28.32 4.11
N CYS A 173 -19.07 -29.27 4.99
CA CYS A 173 -19.12 -30.68 4.67
C CYS A 173 -20.55 -31.13 4.36
N ARG A 174 -20.73 -31.74 3.19
CA ARG A 174 -22.03 -32.26 2.76
C ARG A 174 -22.40 -33.52 3.54
N GLN A 175 -23.69 -33.86 3.55
CA GLN A 175 -24.20 -35.07 4.17
C GLN A 175 -23.43 -36.31 3.69
N GLY A 176 -23.01 -37.17 4.63
CA GLY A 176 -22.13 -38.31 4.35
C GLY A 176 -20.64 -38.00 4.45
N SER A 177 -20.27 -36.76 4.81
CA SER A 177 -18.90 -36.35 5.12
C SER A 177 -18.85 -35.48 6.38
N HIS A 178 -17.67 -35.36 7.00
CA HIS A 178 -17.43 -34.54 8.17
C HIS A 178 -15.96 -34.13 8.25
N GLN A 179 -15.65 -33.08 9.01
CA GLN A 179 -14.28 -32.66 9.27
C GLN A 179 -14.13 -32.28 10.76
N PRO A 180 -13.61 -33.18 11.61
CA PRO A 180 -13.53 -32.95 13.06
C PRO A 180 -12.37 -32.03 13.47
N ASP A 181 -11.41 -31.77 12.58
CA ASP A 181 -10.21 -31.00 12.88
C ASP A 181 -10.23 -29.65 12.17
N THR A 182 -9.53 -28.67 12.74
CA THR A 182 -9.33 -27.37 12.12
C THR A 182 -8.21 -27.45 11.08
N SER A 183 -8.18 -26.47 10.18
CA SER A 183 -7.15 -26.32 9.15
C SER A 183 -7.10 -27.45 8.13
N GLN A 184 -8.25 -27.98 7.76
CA GLN A 184 -8.35 -29.12 6.85
C GLN A 184 -8.86 -28.69 5.48
N SER A 185 -8.25 -29.27 4.44
CA SER A 185 -8.53 -28.90 3.05
C SER A 185 -9.68 -29.67 2.42
N THR A 186 -10.10 -30.77 3.05
CA THR A 186 -11.11 -31.69 2.53
C THR A 186 -12.00 -32.22 3.65
N CYS A 187 -13.19 -32.68 3.29
CA CYS A 187 -14.09 -33.39 4.21
C CYS A 187 -13.85 -34.91 4.15
N LEU A 188 -13.79 -35.55 5.31
CA LEU A 188 -13.65 -36.99 5.45
C LEU A 188 -15.00 -37.67 5.21
N SER A 189 -15.06 -38.66 4.33
CA SER A 189 -16.26 -39.48 4.14
C SER A 189 -16.59 -40.26 5.42
N CYS A 190 -17.87 -40.31 5.79
CA CYS A 190 -18.32 -41.15 6.88
C CYS A 190 -18.24 -42.62 6.45
N PRO A 191 -17.63 -43.52 7.24
CA PRO A 191 -17.63 -44.95 6.93
C PRO A 191 -19.07 -45.46 6.78
N THR A 192 -19.36 -46.13 5.67
CA THR A 192 -20.66 -46.78 5.45
C THR A 192 -20.87 -47.84 6.54
N GLY A 193 -21.79 -47.57 7.47
CA GLY A 193 -22.19 -48.54 8.51
C GLY A 193 -22.38 -48.00 9.93
N ASN A 194 -21.95 -46.76 10.26
CA ASN A 194 -22.11 -46.23 11.61
C ASN A 194 -23.24 -45.18 11.71
N THR A 195 -24.43 -45.62 12.12
CA THR A 195 -25.60 -44.78 12.42
C THR A 195 -25.51 -44.12 13.80
N LYS A 196 -24.44 -43.36 14.10
CA LYS A 196 -24.42 -42.49 15.29
C LYS A 196 -24.88 -41.09 14.87
N ARG A 197 -26.19 -40.91 14.86
CA ARG A 197 -26.88 -39.65 14.61
C ARG A 197 -26.69 -38.72 15.83
N THR A 198 -25.53 -38.11 15.97
CA THR A 198 -25.36 -36.98 16.89
C THR A 198 -25.49 -35.71 16.06
N LEU A 199 -26.66 -35.08 16.12
CA LEU A 199 -26.89 -33.77 15.52
C LEU A 199 -25.82 -32.80 16.03
N ALA A 200 -24.90 -32.41 15.16
CA ALA A 200 -24.21 -31.13 15.33
C ALA A 200 -25.32 -30.08 15.40
N LYS A 201 -25.37 -29.33 16.52
CA LYS A 201 -26.30 -28.23 16.72
C LYS A 201 -25.99 -27.16 15.67
N THR A 202 -26.61 -27.24 14.50
CA THR A 202 -26.70 -26.10 13.59
C THR A 202 -27.49 -25.03 14.30
N HIS A 203 -26.94 -23.81 14.29
CA HIS A 203 -27.61 -22.59 14.71
C HIS A 203 -29.08 -22.63 14.30
N ALA A 204 -29.96 -22.54 15.29
CA ALA A 204 -31.40 -22.44 15.09
C ALA A 204 -31.70 -21.07 14.47
N SER A 205 -31.58 -20.96 13.15
CA SER A 205 -32.24 -19.88 12.42
C SER A 205 -33.69 -20.30 12.24
N THR A 206 -34.57 -19.64 12.99
CA THR A 206 -36.02 -19.88 13.01
C THR A 206 -36.64 -19.60 11.65
N ALA A 207 -36.78 -20.62 10.81
CA ALA A 207 -37.67 -20.58 9.66
C ALA A 207 -39.05 -21.10 10.10
N ARG A 208 -40.02 -20.19 10.23
CA ARG A 208 -41.45 -20.53 10.38
C ARG A 208 -41.92 -21.24 9.10
N LEU A 209 -42.57 -22.39 9.26
CA LEU A 209 -43.27 -23.10 8.19
C LEU A 209 -44.78 -23.14 8.47
N GLY A 210 -45.55 -22.88 7.41
CA GLY A 210 -46.95 -23.33 7.24
C GLY A 210 -48.01 -22.28 7.57
N THR A 211 -49.12 -22.14 6.83
CA THR A 211 -49.76 -23.03 5.86
C THR A 211 -50.85 -22.26 5.07
N SER A 212 -50.94 -22.43 3.75
CA SER A 212 -52.16 -22.10 2.97
C SER A 212 -53.16 -23.26 3.08
N ALA A 213 -54.38 -22.96 3.52
CA ALA A 213 -55.50 -23.89 3.58
C ALA A 213 -56.47 -23.64 2.40
N LEU A 214 -56.78 -24.70 1.66
CA LEU A 214 -57.88 -24.77 0.70
C LEU A 214 -59.22 -25.06 1.42
N LYS A 215 -60.23 -24.23 1.16
CA LYS A 215 -61.69 -24.48 1.28
C LYS A 215 -62.28 -23.70 0.09
N GLY A 216 -63.05 -24.27 -0.83
CA GLY A 216 -64.18 -25.17 -0.64
C GLY A 216 -65.48 -24.34 -0.63
N GLN A 217 -65.90 -23.86 -1.81
CA GLN A 217 -67.27 -23.52 -2.20
C GLN A 217 -67.42 -23.80 -3.70
#